data_AF-A0A645JH47-F1
#
_entry.id   AF-A0A645JH47-F1
#
_cell.length_a   1.000
_cell.length_b   1.000
_cell.length_c   1.000
_cell.angle_alpha   90.00
_cell.angle_beta   90.00
_cell.angle_gamma   90.00
#
_symmetry.space_group_name_H-M   'P 1'
#
loop_
_entity.id
_entity.type
_entity.pdbx_description
1 polymer ?
#
loop_
_entity_poly.entity_id
_entity_poly.type
_entity_poly.pdbx_seq_one_letter_code
_entity_poly.pdbx_strand_id
1 'polypeptide(L)'
;MNRYDLPENYAPVFENPMVDIKARGGTMYEPFRVSCWLPATLMVENWPIPGVTQYEFYVPIDDHHHMYFEVIADRATTDEERKEFEFKYEHFYKPLGLLDFNNNDVFAREATEEHYQRFDGWNNEVLSDMDYSVVAWRKQAATHGRGFFQSPYLDED
;
A
#
# COMPACT_ATOMS: atom_id res chain seq x y z
N MET A 1 -24.25 -13.29 -7.18
CA MET A 1 -23.76 -13.99 -5.97
C MET A 1 -23.80 -15.49 -6.25
N ASN A 2 -22.63 -16.15 -6.24
CA ASN A 2 -22.51 -17.57 -6.60
C ASN A 2 -23.21 -18.43 -5.52
N ARG A 3 -23.95 -19.47 -5.93
CA ARG A 3 -24.76 -20.32 -5.02
C ARG A 3 -23.94 -21.05 -3.95
N TYR A 4 -22.62 -21.10 -4.11
CA TYR A 4 -21.68 -21.77 -3.20
C TYR A 4 -21.08 -20.82 -2.15
N ASP A 5 -21.21 -19.51 -2.33
CA ASP A 5 -20.56 -18.49 -1.50
C ASP A 5 -21.53 -17.98 -0.41
N LEU A 6 -22.04 -18.91 0.40
CA LEU A 6 -22.97 -18.65 1.49
C LEU A 6 -22.22 -18.62 2.82
N PRO A 7 -22.38 -17.60 3.69
CA PRO A 7 -21.66 -17.49 4.97
C PRO A 7 -21.77 -18.73 5.87
N GLU A 8 -22.90 -19.45 5.82
CA GLU A 8 -23.12 -20.70 6.55
C GLU A 8 -22.23 -21.88 6.11
N ASN A 9 -21.63 -21.80 4.92
CA ASN A 9 -20.71 -22.83 4.41
C ASN A 9 -19.27 -22.65 4.92
N TYR A 10 -18.97 -21.55 5.60
CA TYR A 10 -17.62 -21.22 6.04
C TYR A 10 -17.57 -21.07 7.55
N ALA A 11 -16.58 -21.71 8.18
CA ALA A 11 -16.20 -21.45 9.56
C ALA A 11 -14.98 -20.52 9.55
N PRO A 12 -15.15 -19.19 9.69
CA PRO A 12 -14.03 -18.27 9.68
C PRO A 12 -13.09 -18.54 10.87
N VAL A 13 -11.80 -18.71 10.57
CA VAL A 13 -10.76 -18.83 11.59
C VAL A 13 -10.24 -17.42 11.88
N PHE A 14 -10.62 -16.89 13.03
CA PHE A 14 -10.27 -15.54 13.45
C PHE A 14 -9.02 -15.45 14.31
N GLU A 15 -8.49 -16.58 14.78
CA GLU A 15 -7.30 -16.58 15.64
C GLU A 15 -6.32 -17.67 15.18
N ASN A 16 -5.05 -17.31 15.04
CA ASN A 16 -3.96 -18.25 14.84
C ASN A 16 -3.06 -18.27 16.08
N PRO A 17 -3.24 -19.25 16.99
CA PRO A 17 -2.53 -19.29 18.27
C PRO A 17 -1.05 -19.64 18.13
N MET A 18 -0.61 -20.19 16.98
CA MET A 18 0.80 -20.51 16.75
C MET A 18 1.65 -19.25 16.56
N VAL A 19 1.01 -18.15 16.15
CA VAL A 19 1.70 -16.90 15.80
C VAL A 19 1.09 -15.68 16.48
N ASP A 20 0.18 -15.93 17.42
CA ASP A 20 -0.56 -14.95 18.20
C ASP A 20 -1.22 -13.84 17.37
N ILE A 21 -1.78 -14.20 16.21
CA ILE A 21 -2.50 -13.27 15.33
C ILE A 21 -4.01 -13.47 15.52
N LYS A 22 -4.75 -12.37 15.73
CA LYS A 22 -6.21 -12.37 15.87
C LYS A 22 -6.86 -11.42 14.88
N ALA A 23 -7.58 -11.94 13.90
CA ALA A 23 -8.49 -11.18 13.06
C ALA A 23 -9.73 -10.80 13.88
N ARG A 24 -9.93 -9.51 14.16
CA ARG A 24 -11.08 -9.02 14.92
C ARG A 24 -12.06 -8.32 13.99
N GLY A 25 -13.14 -9.02 13.64
CA GLY A 25 -14.26 -8.43 12.90
C GLY A 25 -15.06 -7.48 13.79
N GLY A 26 -15.18 -6.21 13.38
CA GLY A 26 -16.19 -5.27 13.89
C GLY A 26 -15.68 -4.05 14.67
N THR A 27 -14.40 -3.96 15.03
CA THR A 27 -13.84 -2.75 15.65
C THR A 27 -12.37 -2.59 15.27
N MET A 28 -12.06 -1.54 14.50
CA MET A 28 -10.69 -1.14 14.18
C MET A 28 -10.02 -0.73 15.50
N TYR A 29 -9.18 -1.60 16.10
CA TYR A 29 -8.72 -1.42 17.48
C TYR A 29 -7.68 -0.30 17.62
N GLU A 30 -7.10 0.12 16.50
CA GLU A 30 -6.26 1.31 16.34
C GLU A 30 -6.66 2.01 15.03
N PRO A 31 -6.76 3.35 14.99
CA PRO A 31 -7.05 4.04 13.74
C PRO A 31 -5.92 3.75 12.75
N PHE A 32 -6.27 3.21 11.58
CA PHE A 32 -5.34 3.19 10.45
C PHE A 32 -5.00 4.63 10.14
N ARG A 33 -3.71 4.95 10.24
CA ARG A 33 -3.21 6.28 9.89
C ARG A 33 -2.41 6.12 8.61
N VAL A 34 -2.95 6.73 7.57
CA VAL A 34 -2.32 6.78 6.26
C VAL A 34 -1.85 8.21 6.00
N SER A 35 -0.60 8.35 5.59
CA SER A 35 -0.03 9.64 5.22
C SER A 35 0.92 9.48 4.04
N CYS A 36 1.00 10.50 3.19
CA CYS A 36 1.92 10.55 2.06
C CYS A 36 2.84 11.77 2.20
N TRP A 37 4.13 11.57 1.97
CA TRP A 37 5.18 12.55 2.19
C TRP A 37 6.04 12.72 0.94
N LEU A 38 6.59 13.92 0.73
CA LEU A 38 7.57 14.12 -0.34
C LEU A 38 8.82 13.25 -0.09
N PRO A 39 9.37 12.57 -1.13
CA PRO A 39 9.04 12.73 -2.55
C PRO A 39 7.82 11.95 -3.07
N ALA A 40 7.43 10.83 -2.45
CA ALA A 40 6.17 10.09 -2.68
C ALA A 40 6.21 8.83 -1.78
N THR A 41 6.35 9.04 -0.47
CA THR A 41 6.46 7.97 0.51
C THR A 41 5.15 7.82 1.24
N LEU A 42 4.50 6.67 1.07
CA LEU A 42 3.32 6.30 1.84
C LEU A 42 3.77 5.70 3.17
N MET A 43 3.09 6.06 4.25
CA MET A 43 3.21 5.43 5.55
C MET A 43 1.82 4.96 5.99
N VAL A 44 1.71 3.67 6.29
CA VAL A 44 0.50 3.02 6.79
C VAL A 44 0.82 2.44 8.17
N GLU A 45 0.33 3.12 9.21
CA GLU A 45 0.46 2.65 10.60
C GLU A 45 -0.58 1.56 10.90
N ASN A 46 -0.22 0.62 11.77
CA ASN A 46 -1.04 -0.51 12.23
C ASN A 46 -1.42 -1.48 11.11
N TRP A 47 -0.48 -1.71 10.19
CA TRP A 47 -0.61 -2.59 9.04
C TRP A 47 0.65 -3.43 8.84
N PRO A 48 0.53 -4.74 8.50
CA PRO A 48 -0.70 -5.50 8.30
C PRO A 48 -1.39 -5.93 9.60
N ILE A 49 -0.76 -5.67 10.74
CA ILE A 49 -1.32 -5.89 12.08
C ILE A 49 -1.07 -4.66 12.96
N PRO A 50 -1.83 -4.50 14.07
CA PRO A 50 -1.55 -3.52 15.12
C PRO A 50 -0.07 -3.43 15.51
N GLY A 51 0.44 -2.20 15.65
CA GLY A 51 1.83 -1.93 16.05
C GLY A 51 2.89 -2.03 14.95
N VAL A 52 2.57 -2.61 13.79
CA VAL A 52 3.47 -2.69 12.62
C VAL A 52 3.20 -1.52 11.67
N THR A 53 4.24 -1.01 11.02
CA THR A 53 4.12 0.08 10.04
C THR A 53 4.66 -0.36 8.68
N GLN A 54 3.90 -0.09 7.63
CA GLN A 54 4.36 -0.23 6.26
C GLN A 54 4.77 1.12 5.68
N TYR A 55 5.90 1.11 4.98
CA TYR A 55 6.33 2.22 4.13
C TYR A 55 6.36 1.75 2.68
N GLU A 56 5.81 2.57 1.80
CA GLU A 56 5.88 2.34 0.36
C GLU A 56 6.56 3.50 -0.33
N PHE A 57 7.40 3.19 -1.31
CA PHE A 57 8.04 4.19 -2.17
C PHE A 57 7.74 3.86 -3.63
N TYR A 58 7.35 4.88 -4.37
CA TYR A 58 7.11 4.81 -5.82
C TYR A 58 8.22 5.59 -6.52
N VAL A 59 9.41 5.00 -6.59
CA VAL A 59 10.61 5.70 -7.08
C VAL A 59 10.61 5.70 -8.60
N PRO A 60 10.56 6.86 -9.28
CA PRO A 60 10.56 6.91 -10.74
C PRO A 60 11.82 6.25 -11.32
N ILE A 61 11.65 5.41 -12.34
CA ILE A 61 12.74 4.84 -13.16
C ILE A 61 12.84 5.64 -14.46
N ASP A 62 11.71 5.78 -15.16
CA ASP A 62 11.49 6.57 -16.37
C ASP A 62 10.04 7.09 -16.37
N ASP A 63 9.53 7.53 -17.52
CA ASP A 63 8.21 8.15 -17.63
C ASP A 63 7.04 7.15 -17.50
N HIS A 64 7.29 5.84 -17.67
CA HIS A 64 6.26 4.77 -17.63
C HIS A 64 6.48 3.75 -16.49
N HIS A 65 7.65 3.78 -15.85
CA HIS A 65 8.01 2.79 -14.83
C HIS A 65 8.43 3.44 -13.52
N HIS A 66 8.06 2.78 -12.43
CA HIS A 66 8.56 3.08 -11.10
C HIS A 66 9.02 1.80 -10.40
N MET A 67 10.02 1.94 -9.53
CA MET A 67 10.36 0.89 -8.58
C MET A 67 9.42 1.00 -7.39
N TYR A 68 8.66 -0.05 -7.16
CA TYR A 68 7.80 -0.19 -5.99
C TYR A 68 8.58 -0.84 -4.85
N PHE A 69 8.97 -0.04 -3.86
CA PHE A 69 9.59 -0.55 -2.64
C PHE A 69 8.56 -0.70 -1.55
N GLU A 70 8.53 -1.89 -0.94
CA GLU A 70 7.68 -2.21 0.20
C GLU A 70 8.55 -2.52 1.41
N VAL A 71 8.34 -1.81 2.51
CA VAL A 71 9.11 -1.97 3.74
C VAL A 71 8.15 -2.16 4.90
N ILE A 72 8.29 -3.28 5.60
CA ILE A 72 7.61 -3.53 6.88
C ILE A 72 8.57 -3.20 8.00
N ALA A 73 8.10 -2.42 8.97
CA ALA A 73 8.87 -2.01 10.13
C ALA A 73 8.10 -2.27 11.43
N ASP A 74 8.81 -2.81 12.41
CA ASP A 74 8.35 -2.98 13.78
C ASP A 74 9.49 -2.59 14.74
N ARG A 75 9.16 -2.24 15.98
CA ARG A 75 10.12 -1.91 17.01
C ARG A 75 10.57 -3.19 17.72
N ALA A 76 11.77 -3.67 17.37
CA ALA A 76 12.45 -4.75 18.09
C ALA A 76 13.64 -4.20 18.91
N THR A 77 13.63 -4.43 20.21
CA THR A 77 14.68 -4.00 21.16
C THR A 77 15.56 -5.14 21.65
N THR A 78 15.12 -6.38 21.48
CA THR A 78 15.83 -7.63 21.85
C THR A 78 16.09 -8.52 20.64
N ASP A 79 16.99 -9.49 20.79
CA ASP A 79 17.27 -10.47 19.73
C ASP A 79 16.10 -11.45 19.54
N GLU A 80 15.35 -11.75 20.59
CA GLU A 80 14.14 -12.55 20.53
C GLU A 80 13.04 -11.86 19.70
N GLU A 81 12.79 -10.56 19.94
CA GLU A 81 11.84 -9.77 19.16
C GLU A 81 12.26 -9.67 17.68
N ARG A 82 13.57 -9.58 17.39
CA ARG A 82 14.06 -9.60 16.00
C ARG A 82 13.79 -10.93 15.30
N LYS A 83 14.03 -12.05 15.99
CA LYS A 83 13.74 -13.40 15.45
C LYS A 83 12.26 -13.62 15.24
N GLU A 84 11.42 -13.12 16.14
CA GLU A 84 9.97 -13.16 15.99
C GLU A 84 9.53 -12.33 14.77
N PHE A 85 10.09 -11.13 14.60
CA PHE A 85 9.84 -10.30 13.42
C PHE A 85 10.24 -11.00 12.12
N GLU A 86 11.44 -11.59 12.05
CA GLU A 86 11.91 -12.35 10.88
C GLU A 86 10.96 -13.52 10.55
N PHE A 87 10.55 -14.27 11.57
CA PHE A 87 9.59 -15.36 11.41
C PHE A 87 8.24 -14.84 10.90
N LYS A 88 7.69 -13.78 11.50
CA LYS A 88 6.42 -13.19 11.08
C LYS A 88 6.50 -12.58 9.69
N TYR A 89 7.63 -11.98 9.33
CA TYR A 89 7.86 -11.40 8.02
C TYR A 89 7.77 -12.46 6.93
N GLU A 90 8.53 -13.54 7.05
CA GLU A 90 8.59 -14.60 6.03
C GLU A 90 7.28 -15.40 5.93
N HIS A 91 6.59 -15.61 7.05
CA HIS A 91 5.41 -16.48 7.08
C HIS A 91 4.06 -15.75 7.03
N PHE A 92 4.02 -14.43 7.29
CA PHE A 92 2.77 -13.67 7.35
C PHE A 92 2.86 -12.35 6.58
N TYR A 93 3.75 -11.44 6.95
CA TYR A 93 3.71 -10.07 6.42
C TYR A 93 3.98 -10.02 4.92
N LYS A 94 5.02 -10.73 4.47
CA LYS A 94 5.34 -10.82 3.05
C LYS A 94 4.26 -11.58 2.26
N PRO A 95 3.91 -12.84 2.58
CA PRO A 95 2.95 -13.58 1.75
C PRO A 95 1.55 -12.95 1.76
N LEU A 96 1.04 -12.54 2.93
CA LEU A 96 -0.36 -12.10 3.04
C LEU A 96 -0.53 -10.59 2.84
N GLY A 97 0.41 -9.78 3.34
CA GLY A 97 0.37 -8.33 3.21
C GLY A 97 0.97 -7.87 1.88
N LEU A 98 2.27 -8.09 1.70
CA LEU A 98 2.99 -7.52 0.55
C LEU A 98 2.67 -8.23 -0.78
N LEU A 99 2.40 -9.54 -0.76
CA LEU A 99 2.08 -10.26 -1.98
C LEU A 99 0.57 -10.34 -2.18
N ASP A 100 -0.18 -11.04 -1.33
CA ASP A 100 -1.60 -11.29 -1.60
C ASP A 100 -2.45 -10.01 -1.61
N PHE A 101 -2.18 -9.04 -0.74
CA PHE A 101 -2.92 -7.77 -0.71
C PHE A 101 -2.35 -6.78 -1.73
N ASN A 102 -1.08 -6.38 -1.58
CA ASN A 102 -0.49 -5.29 -2.37
C ASN A 102 -0.28 -5.63 -3.86
N ASN A 103 -0.24 -6.90 -4.28
CA ASN A 103 -0.19 -7.22 -5.73
C ASN A 103 -1.45 -6.76 -6.47
N ASN A 104 -2.59 -6.62 -5.79
CA ASN A 104 -3.79 -6.06 -6.42
C ASN A 104 -3.59 -4.57 -6.77
N ASP A 105 -2.75 -3.84 -6.02
CA ASP A 105 -2.44 -2.45 -6.30
C ASP A 105 -1.57 -2.31 -7.56
N VAL A 106 -0.76 -3.31 -7.90
CA VAL A 106 0.01 -3.33 -9.17
C VAL A 106 -0.97 -3.27 -10.35
N PHE A 107 -1.96 -4.16 -10.37
CA PHE A 107 -2.99 -4.15 -11.40
C PHE A 107 -3.78 -2.83 -11.41
N ALA A 108 -4.14 -2.30 -10.23
CA ALA A 108 -4.87 -1.04 -10.14
C ALA A 108 -4.09 0.13 -10.75
N ARG A 109 -2.76 0.18 -10.55
CA ARG A 109 -1.87 1.19 -11.16
C ARG A 109 -1.85 1.03 -12.68
N GLU A 110 -1.56 -0.17 -13.17
CA GLU A 110 -1.50 -0.48 -14.60
C GLU A 110 -2.82 -0.16 -15.33
N ALA A 111 -3.96 -0.40 -14.69
CA ALA A 111 -5.27 -0.12 -15.25
C ALA A 111 -5.55 1.39 -15.42
N THR A 112 -4.84 2.26 -14.69
CA THR A 112 -4.99 3.72 -14.80
C THR A 112 -4.01 4.36 -15.79
N GLU A 113 -2.93 3.68 -16.15
CA GLU A 113 -1.83 4.22 -16.95
C GLU A 113 -2.32 4.81 -18.27
N GLU A 114 -3.10 4.05 -19.06
CA GLU A 114 -3.56 4.49 -20.37
C GLU A 114 -4.44 5.76 -20.29
N HIS A 115 -5.24 5.90 -19.23
CA HIS A 115 -6.09 7.05 -19.02
C HIS A 115 -5.28 8.34 -18.83
N TYR A 116 -4.26 8.29 -17.97
CA TYR A 116 -3.42 9.46 -17.68
C TYR A 116 -2.39 9.73 -18.77
N GLN A 117 -1.92 8.70 -19.48
CA GLN A 117 -0.93 8.83 -20.54
C GLN A 117 -1.55 9.30 -21.87
N ARG A 118 -2.68 8.71 -22.30
CA ARG A 118 -3.20 8.87 -23.68
C ARG A 118 -4.52 9.61 -23.78
N PHE A 119 -5.33 9.59 -22.72
CA PHE A 119 -6.71 10.08 -22.76
C PHE A 119 -6.92 11.37 -21.97
N ASP A 120 -5.85 12.16 -21.79
CA ASP A 120 -5.89 13.45 -21.12
C ASP A 120 -6.54 13.35 -19.72
N GLY A 121 -6.21 12.29 -19.00
CA GLY A 121 -6.86 11.92 -17.73
C GLY A 121 -6.78 13.01 -16.66
N TRP A 122 -5.71 13.81 -16.64
CA TRP A 122 -5.57 14.93 -15.70
C TRP A 122 -6.64 16.01 -15.85
N ASN A 123 -7.20 16.20 -17.05
CA ASN A 123 -8.28 17.17 -17.30
C ASN A 123 -9.66 16.52 -17.35
N ASN A 124 -9.73 15.21 -17.58
CA ASN A 124 -10.99 14.48 -17.79
C ASN A 124 -11.41 13.58 -16.61
N GLU A 125 -10.58 13.43 -15.58
CA GLU A 125 -10.94 12.68 -14.36
C GLU A 125 -12.18 13.29 -13.68
N VAL A 126 -13.08 12.43 -13.20
CA VAL A 126 -14.25 12.83 -12.41
C VAL A 126 -14.07 12.32 -11.00
N LEU A 127 -13.68 13.23 -10.11
CA LEU A 127 -13.38 12.92 -8.71
C LEU A 127 -14.63 12.86 -7.83
N SER A 128 -14.50 12.16 -6.71
CA SER A 128 -15.47 12.03 -5.63
C SER A 128 -14.95 12.62 -4.31
N ASP A 129 -15.80 12.67 -3.28
CA ASP A 129 -15.44 13.22 -1.97
C ASP A 129 -14.22 12.54 -1.33
N MET A 130 -14.02 11.24 -1.59
CA MET A 130 -12.90 10.46 -1.06
C MET A 130 -11.55 10.86 -1.66
N ASP A 131 -11.55 11.46 -2.86
CA ASP A 131 -10.34 11.86 -3.58
C ASP A 131 -9.73 13.18 -3.06
N TYR A 132 -10.35 13.78 -2.04
CA TYR A 132 -9.81 14.98 -1.39
C TYR A 132 -8.36 14.79 -0.90
N SER A 133 -8.02 13.59 -0.41
CA SER A 133 -6.66 13.26 0.05
C SER A 133 -5.64 13.34 -1.09
N VAL A 134 -5.99 12.83 -2.27
CA VAL A 134 -5.16 12.88 -3.48
C VAL A 134 -5.00 14.32 -3.97
N VAL A 135 -6.08 15.11 -3.98
CA VAL A 135 -6.02 16.54 -4.33
C VAL A 135 -5.14 17.32 -3.36
N ALA A 136 -5.23 17.04 -2.06
CA ALA A 136 -4.38 17.67 -1.05
C ALA A 136 -2.90 17.30 -1.26
N TRP A 137 -2.60 16.04 -1.54
CA TRP A 137 -1.25 15.58 -1.89
C TRP A 137 -0.71 16.32 -3.13
N ARG A 138 -1.47 16.37 -4.23
CA ARG A 138 -1.04 17.05 -5.47
C ARG A 138 -0.65 18.51 -5.21
N LYS A 139 -1.43 19.23 -4.38
CA LYS A 139 -1.13 20.62 -3.98
C LYS A 139 0.15 20.72 -3.14
N GLN A 140 0.32 19.82 -2.17
CA GLN A 140 1.53 19.77 -1.34
C GLN A 140 2.77 19.50 -2.19
N ALA A 141 2.71 18.50 -3.06
CA ALA A 141 3.81 18.13 -3.94
C ALA A 141 4.19 19.25 -4.92
N ALA A 142 3.19 19.88 -5.56
CA ALA A 142 3.41 21.01 -6.47
C ALA A 142 4.03 22.24 -5.78
N THR A 143 3.71 22.46 -4.50
CA THR A 143 4.17 23.64 -3.75
C THR A 143 5.54 23.43 -3.10
N HIS A 144 5.81 22.23 -2.60
CA HIS A 144 6.97 21.94 -1.75
C HIS A 144 7.99 20.98 -2.37
N GLY A 145 7.74 20.49 -3.60
CA GLY A 145 8.72 19.74 -4.38
C GLY A 145 10.01 20.53 -4.55
N ARG A 146 11.16 19.86 -4.41
CA ARG A 146 12.49 20.50 -4.43
C ARG A 146 13.04 20.74 -5.84
N GLY A 147 12.31 20.31 -6.86
CA GLY A 147 12.68 20.43 -8.26
C GLY A 147 11.92 19.41 -9.10
N PHE A 148 11.92 19.62 -10.41
CA PHE A 148 11.42 18.65 -11.37
C PHE A 148 12.60 17.87 -11.92
N PHE A 149 12.46 16.54 -11.94
CA PHE A 149 13.38 15.67 -12.64
C PHE A 149 12.91 15.54 -14.08
N GLN A 150 13.84 15.63 -15.02
CA GLN A 150 13.60 15.26 -16.41
C GLN A 150 14.26 13.89 -16.61
N SER A 151 13.49 12.89 -17.04
CA SER A 151 14.03 11.55 -17.27
C SER A 151 15.21 11.61 -18.25
N PRO A 152 16.36 11.00 -17.94
CA PRO A 152 17.45 10.84 -18.90
C PRO A 152 17.14 9.75 -19.94
N TYR A 153 16.11 8.94 -19.69
CA TYR A 153 15.59 7.93 -20.60
C TYR A 153 14.41 8.56 -21.35
N LEU A 154 14.63 8.87 -22.63
CA LEU A 154 13.58 9.28 -23.55
C LEU A 154 12.86 8.01 -24.01
N ASP A 155 11.54 8.05 -24.10
CA ASP A 155 10.77 6.99 -24.74
C ASP A 155 11.30 6.74 -26.16
N GLU A 156 11.48 5.48 -26.53
CA GLU A 156 11.59 5.11 -27.94
C GLU A 156 10.18 5.22 -28.54
N ASP A 157 10.03 6.09 -29.55
CA ASP A 157 8.78 6.33 -30.30
C ASP A 157 8.09 5.03 -30.80
#